data_AF-A0A1G4IEP4-F1
#
_entry.id   AF-A0A1G4IEP4-F1
#
_cell.length_a   1.000
_cell.length_b   1.000
_cell.length_c   1.000
_cell.angle_alpha   90.00
_cell.angle_beta   90.00
_cell.angle_gamma   90.00
#
_symmetry.space_group_name_H-M   'P 1'
#
loop_
_entity.id
_entity.type
_entity.pdbx_description
1 polymer ?
#
loop_
_entity_poly.entity_id
_entity_poly.type
_entity_poly.pdbx_seq_one_letter_code
_entity_poly.pdbx_strand_id
1 'polypeptide(L)'
;MSLNAPELQEFCAISKGSLPMGSGMSASASYSVALLNATISVATREYNEGLYVSGSTFSILPPRSKEDNIIMTRLAHRIETEFSGVNVGIMDQFASIHAMEGSLLALDCNSLTFESYSLFPLLGDSACFLLINSMIDHELTGATAGGYNTLRSDAEDAREVISK
;
A
#
# COMPACT_ATOMS: atom_id res chain seq x y z
N MET A 1 -2.23 -19.39 -1.36
CA MET A 1 -3.30 -19.30 -2.35
C MET A 1 -2.63 -19.30 -3.71
N SER A 2 -2.72 -20.39 -4.47
CA SER A 2 -2.20 -20.43 -5.84
C SER A 2 -3.11 -19.54 -6.67
N LEU A 3 -2.59 -18.47 -7.26
CA LEU A 3 -3.34 -17.62 -8.20
C LEU A 3 -3.64 -18.35 -9.54
N ASN A 4 -3.39 -19.66 -9.65
CA ASN A 4 -3.52 -20.45 -10.89
C ASN A 4 -2.83 -19.80 -12.11
N ALA A 5 -1.81 -18.98 -11.85
CA ALA A 5 -1.07 -18.29 -12.88
C ALA A 5 -0.03 -19.25 -13.48
N PRO A 6 0.17 -19.24 -14.82
CA PRO A 6 1.28 -19.93 -15.43
C PRO A 6 2.62 -19.44 -14.86
N GLU A 7 3.66 -20.27 -14.96
CA GLU A 7 5.01 -19.90 -14.56
C GLU A 7 5.44 -18.63 -15.31
N LEU A 8 5.90 -17.63 -14.54
CA LEU A 8 6.33 -16.36 -15.10
C LEU A 8 7.59 -16.61 -15.93
N GLN A 9 7.53 -16.38 -17.24
CA GLN A 9 8.70 -16.55 -18.10
C GLN A 9 9.71 -15.42 -17.82
N GLU A 10 9.52 -14.24 -18.41
CA GLU A 10 10.36 -13.07 -18.20
C GLU A 10 9.55 -11.81 -18.51
N PHE A 11 9.81 -10.70 -17.81
CA PHE A 11 9.29 -9.39 -18.21
C PHE A 11 10.26 -8.28 -17.84
N CYS A 12 10.30 -7.25 -18.69
CA CYS A 12 11.04 -6.02 -18.40
C CYS A 12 10.10 -5.01 -17.76
N ALA A 13 10.51 -4.44 -16.63
CA ALA A 13 9.76 -3.40 -15.93
C ALA A 13 10.59 -2.11 -15.85
N ILE A 14 9.92 -0.97 -16.04
CA ILE A 14 10.46 0.35 -15.73
C ILE A 14 9.57 0.94 -14.65
N SER A 15 10.14 1.26 -13.49
CA SER A 15 9.40 1.91 -12.40
C SER A 15 9.79 3.38 -12.27
N LYS A 16 8.78 4.25 -12.19
CA LYS A 16 8.94 5.67 -11.90
C LYS A 16 8.04 6.05 -10.72
N GLY A 17 8.62 6.52 -9.64
CA GLY A 17 7.90 7.05 -8.48
C GLY A 17 8.04 8.57 -8.39
N SER A 18 7.00 9.24 -7.89
CA SER A 18 7.01 10.67 -7.56
C SER A 18 6.98 10.94 -6.05
N LEU A 19 6.69 9.92 -5.24
CA LEU A 19 6.69 10.04 -3.79
C LEU A 19 8.13 10.09 -3.25
N PRO A 20 8.48 11.09 -2.42
CA PRO A 20 9.81 11.16 -1.82
C PRO A 20 9.99 10.02 -0.81
N MET A 21 11.08 9.27 -0.94
CA MET A 21 11.46 8.24 0.03
C MET A 21 11.80 8.88 1.38
N GLY A 22 11.54 8.19 2.49
CA GLY A 22 11.88 8.65 3.84
C GLY A 22 11.01 9.76 4.42
N SER A 23 10.04 10.28 3.65
CA SER A 23 9.19 11.42 4.02
C SER A 23 7.92 11.07 4.82
N GLY A 24 7.75 9.80 5.21
CA GLY A 24 6.51 9.32 5.86
C GLY A 24 5.30 9.21 4.92
N MET A 25 5.50 9.26 3.61
CA MET A 25 4.45 9.17 2.58
C MET A 25 4.23 7.77 2.02
N SER A 26 4.73 6.74 2.71
CA SER A 26 4.47 5.34 2.37
C SER A 26 4.90 4.95 0.94
N ALA A 27 5.99 5.56 0.46
CA ALA A 27 6.53 5.32 -0.88
C ALA A 27 6.89 3.83 -1.11
N SER A 28 7.41 3.13 -0.08
CA SER A 28 7.72 1.70 -0.15
C SER A 28 6.46 0.83 -0.34
N ALA A 29 5.38 1.14 0.39
CA ALA A 29 4.13 0.42 0.30
C ALA A 29 3.49 0.61 -1.08
N SER A 30 3.49 1.85 -1.59
CA SER A 30 3.00 2.16 -2.93
C SER A 30 3.77 1.39 -4.01
N TYR A 31 5.09 1.26 -3.86
CA TYR A 31 5.93 0.50 -4.78
C TYR A 31 5.65 -0.99 -4.71
N SER A 32 5.52 -1.56 -3.50
CA SER A 32 5.17 -2.97 -3.29
C SER A 32 3.84 -3.32 -3.94
N VAL A 33 2.82 -2.46 -3.76
CA VAL A 33 1.51 -2.62 -4.41
C VAL A 33 1.61 -2.51 -5.93
N ALA A 34 2.37 -1.54 -6.45
CA ALA A 34 2.54 -1.36 -7.89
C ALA A 34 3.26 -2.56 -8.53
N LEU A 35 4.35 -3.04 -7.93
CA LEU A 35 5.11 -4.19 -8.38
C LEU A 35 4.27 -5.47 -8.35
N LEU A 36 3.49 -5.67 -7.28
CA LEU A 36 2.58 -6.80 -7.15
C LEU A 36 1.52 -6.78 -8.26
N ASN A 37 0.90 -5.63 -8.51
CA ASN A 37 -0.07 -5.46 -9.58
C ASN A 37 0.53 -5.75 -10.96
N ALA A 38 1.72 -5.22 -11.25
CA ALA A 38 2.39 -5.45 -12.53
C ALA A 38 2.73 -6.94 -12.73
N THR A 39 3.28 -7.57 -11.69
CA THR A 39 3.66 -8.99 -11.74
C THR A 39 2.46 -9.89 -11.94
N ILE A 40 1.38 -9.67 -11.18
CA ILE A 40 0.14 -10.45 -11.34
C ILE A 40 -0.45 -10.23 -12.72
N SER A 41 -0.54 -8.96 -13.17
CA SER A 41 -1.11 -8.65 -14.48
C SER A 41 -0.38 -9.34 -15.62
N VAL A 42 0.96 -9.39 -15.57
CA VAL A 42 1.77 -10.13 -16.56
C VAL A 42 1.55 -11.64 -16.43
N ALA A 43 1.58 -12.17 -15.21
CA ALA A 43 1.43 -13.60 -14.96
C ALA A 43 0.06 -14.14 -15.40
N THR A 44 -1.01 -13.41 -15.12
CA THR A 44 -2.39 -13.78 -15.47
C THR A 44 -2.80 -13.30 -16.86
N ARG A 45 -1.97 -12.47 -17.50
CA ARG A 45 -2.23 -11.82 -18.80
C ARG A 45 -3.44 -10.86 -18.79
N GLU A 46 -3.85 -10.39 -17.62
CA GLU A 46 -4.90 -9.37 -17.43
C GLU A 46 -4.61 -8.07 -18.19
N TYR A 47 -3.35 -7.76 -18.49
CA TYR A 47 -2.99 -6.57 -19.26
C TYR A 47 -3.61 -6.55 -20.67
N ASN A 48 -3.97 -7.72 -21.23
CA ASN A 48 -4.66 -7.81 -22.53
C ASN A 48 -6.11 -7.32 -22.46
N GLU A 49 -6.70 -7.26 -21.26
CA GLU A 49 -8.06 -6.77 -21.01
C GLU A 49 -8.07 -5.29 -20.59
N GLY A 50 -6.91 -4.63 -20.63
CA GLY A 50 -6.76 -3.24 -20.22
C GLY A 50 -7.66 -2.29 -21.01
N LEU A 51 -8.33 -1.39 -20.29
CA LEU A 51 -9.20 -0.38 -20.88
C LEU A 51 -8.37 0.86 -21.25
N TYR A 52 -8.50 1.32 -22.49
CA TYR A 52 -7.94 2.60 -22.90
C TYR A 52 -8.95 3.71 -22.62
N VAL A 53 -8.57 4.63 -21.74
CA VAL A 53 -9.33 5.85 -21.46
C VAL A 53 -8.79 6.98 -22.34
N SER A 54 -9.69 7.72 -22.99
CA SER A 54 -9.31 8.88 -23.81
C SER A 54 -8.46 9.87 -23.00
N GLY A 55 -7.28 10.22 -23.52
CA GLY A 55 -6.31 11.09 -22.86
C GLY A 55 -5.30 10.39 -21.95
N SER A 56 -5.43 9.08 -21.70
CA SER A 56 -4.41 8.30 -20.98
C SER A 56 -3.36 7.76 -21.95
N THR A 57 -2.08 7.84 -21.57
CA THR A 57 -0.97 7.19 -22.29
C THR A 57 -0.93 5.67 -22.03
N PHE A 58 -1.53 5.21 -20.93
CA PHE A 58 -1.48 3.81 -20.48
C PHE A 58 -2.88 3.21 -20.33
N SER A 59 -3.01 1.90 -20.55
CA SER A 59 -4.24 1.17 -20.27
C SER A 59 -4.46 1.06 -18.76
N ILE A 60 -5.72 1.07 -18.35
CA ILE A 60 -6.13 0.85 -16.97
C ILE A 60 -6.52 -0.62 -16.83
N LEU A 61 -5.95 -1.31 -15.85
CA LEU A 61 -6.31 -2.69 -15.55
C LEU A 61 -7.77 -2.77 -15.07
N PRO A 62 -8.49 -3.86 -15.38
CA PRO A 62 -9.84 -4.03 -14.89
C PRO A 62 -9.88 -3.96 -13.36
N PRO A 63 -10.93 -3.36 -12.77
CA PRO A 63 -11.08 -3.30 -11.33
C PRO A 63 -11.24 -4.71 -10.76
N ARG A 64 -10.58 -4.97 -9.63
CA ARG A 64 -10.71 -6.24 -8.90
C ARG A 64 -11.87 -6.22 -7.91
N SER A 65 -12.33 -7.40 -7.53
CA SER A 65 -13.33 -7.54 -6.46
C SER A 65 -12.81 -7.00 -5.13
N LYS A 66 -13.72 -6.74 -4.19
CA LYS A 66 -13.34 -6.27 -2.85
C LYS A 66 -12.47 -7.32 -2.15
N GLU A 67 -12.83 -8.59 -2.28
CA GLU A 67 -12.13 -9.73 -1.71
C GLU A 67 -10.72 -9.88 -2.27
N ASP A 68 -10.56 -9.73 -3.59
CA ASP A 68 -9.25 -9.77 -4.25
C ASP A 68 -8.36 -8.60 -3.79
N ASN A 69 -8.92 -7.41 -3.60
CA ASN A 69 -8.17 -6.26 -3.10
C ASN A 69 -7.69 -6.47 -1.65
N ILE A 70 -8.46 -7.17 -0.81
CA ILE A 70 -7.99 -7.57 0.53
C ILE A 70 -6.83 -8.58 0.42
N ILE A 71 -6.89 -9.52 -0.53
CA ILE A 71 -5.79 -10.46 -0.78
C ILE A 71 -4.54 -9.71 -1.25
N MET A 72 -4.68 -8.78 -2.19
CA MET A 72 -3.59 -7.93 -2.68
C MET A 72 -2.95 -7.13 -1.54
N THR A 73 -3.76 -6.59 -0.64
CA THR A 73 -3.28 -5.84 0.53
C THR A 73 -2.42 -6.71 1.44
N ARG A 74 -2.88 -7.92 1.73
CA ARG A 74 -2.11 -8.88 2.56
C ARG A 74 -0.82 -9.32 1.88
N LEU A 75 -0.84 -9.53 0.56
CA LEU A 75 0.36 -9.87 -0.20
C LEU A 75 1.37 -8.73 -0.21
N ALA A 76 0.92 -7.48 -0.40
CA ALA A 76 1.79 -6.31 -0.34
C ALA A 76 2.39 -6.11 1.08
N HIS A 77 1.60 -6.31 2.13
CA HIS A 77 2.09 -6.30 3.51
C HIS A 77 3.15 -7.38 3.76
N ARG A 78 2.94 -8.57 3.19
CA ARG A 78 3.91 -9.68 3.25
C ARG A 78 5.22 -9.35 2.54
N ILE A 79 5.20 -8.59 1.45
CA ILE A 79 6.42 -8.12 0.77
C ILE A 79 7.27 -7.27 1.73
N GLU A 80 6.67 -6.35 2.48
CA GLU A 80 7.43 -5.51 3.40
C GLU A 80 7.91 -6.25 4.65
N THR A 81 7.08 -7.13 5.20
CA THR A 81 7.40 -7.85 6.44
C THR A 81 8.34 -9.03 6.23
N GLU A 82 8.10 -9.90 5.24
CA GLU A 82 8.90 -11.11 5.05
C GLU A 82 10.11 -10.91 4.15
N PHE A 83 10.03 -10.03 3.14
CA PHE A 83 11.12 -9.83 2.19
C PHE A 83 11.97 -8.61 2.53
N SER A 84 11.34 -7.51 2.97
CA SER A 84 12.09 -6.32 3.40
C SER A 84 12.49 -6.36 4.86
N GLY A 85 11.88 -7.24 5.68
CA GLY A 85 12.23 -7.46 7.08
C GLY A 85 11.76 -6.36 8.04
N VAL A 86 10.83 -5.50 7.61
CA VAL A 86 10.29 -4.40 8.43
C VAL A 86 8.89 -4.79 8.88
N ASN A 87 8.67 -4.89 10.20
CA ASN A 87 7.42 -5.37 10.79
C ASN A 87 6.31 -4.29 10.81
N VAL A 88 6.08 -3.64 9.68
CA VAL A 88 5.08 -2.58 9.50
C VAL A 88 3.65 -3.05 9.74
N GLY A 89 2.76 -2.09 9.99
CA GLY A 89 1.31 -2.29 9.90
C GLY A 89 0.81 -2.43 8.46
N ILE A 90 -0.50 -2.65 8.30
CA ILE A 90 -1.15 -2.89 7.00
C ILE A 90 -1.72 -1.62 6.33
N MET A 91 -1.76 -0.50 7.07
CA MET A 91 -2.51 0.69 6.69
C MET A 91 -2.07 1.28 5.35
N ASP A 92 -0.76 1.31 5.09
CA ASP A 92 -0.19 1.94 3.91
C ASP A 92 -0.49 1.18 2.61
N GLN A 93 -0.38 -0.15 2.67
CA GLN A 93 -0.72 -1.02 1.54
C GLN A 93 -2.24 -1.00 1.34
N PHE A 94 -3.00 -0.95 2.43
CA PHE A 94 -4.46 -0.86 2.38
C PHE A 94 -4.92 0.44 1.72
N ALA A 95 -4.39 1.59 2.15
CA ALA A 95 -4.71 2.89 1.56
C ALA A 95 -4.33 2.94 0.07
N SER A 96 -3.16 2.40 -0.30
CA SER A 96 -2.73 2.35 -1.70
C SER A 96 -3.68 1.55 -2.62
N ILE A 97 -4.43 0.58 -2.08
CA ILE A 97 -5.34 -0.27 -2.85
C ILE A 97 -6.79 0.22 -2.79
N HIS A 98 -7.23 0.71 -1.62
CA HIS A 98 -8.64 0.95 -1.33
C HIS A 98 -9.04 2.43 -1.31
N ALA A 99 -8.09 3.37 -1.42
CA ALA A 99 -8.40 4.80 -1.44
C ALA A 99 -9.29 5.18 -2.63
N MET A 100 -10.20 6.11 -2.38
CA MET A 100 -11.08 6.70 -3.38
C MET A 100 -10.85 8.21 -3.40
N GLU A 101 -10.83 8.78 -4.60
CA GLU A 101 -10.71 10.22 -4.78
C GLU A 101 -11.77 10.97 -3.96
N GLY A 102 -11.36 12.07 -3.32
CA GLY A 102 -12.26 12.93 -2.55
C GLY A 102 -12.82 12.31 -1.28
N SER A 103 -12.21 11.23 -0.75
CA SER A 103 -12.70 10.53 0.44
C SER A 103 -11.60 10.22 1.47
N LEU A 104 -11.97 10.18 2.74
CA LEU A 104 -11.20 9.59 3.82
C LEU A 104 -11.56 8.12 3.99
N LEU A 105 -10.58 7.31 4.35
CA LEU A 105 -10.73 5.89 4.60
C LEU A 105 -10.59 5.60 6.09
N ALA A 106 -11.64 5.08 6.72
CA ALA A 106 -11.58 4.56 8.08
C ALA A 106 -11.42 3.04 8.03
N LEU A 107 -10.28 2.53 8.52
CA LEU A 107 -9.92 1.12 8.49
C LEU A 107 -9.88 0.53 9.90
N ASP A 108 -10.62 -0.55 10.11
CA ASP A 108 -10.39 -1.46 11.24
C ASP A 108 -9.29 -2.47 10.86
N CYS A 109 -8.11 -2.33 11.46
CA CYS A 109 -6.96 -3.17 11.15
C CYS A 109 -7.08 -4.62 11.68
N ASN A 110 -8.02 -4.92 12.57
CA ASN A 110 -8.23 -6.26 13.09
C ASN A 110 -9.16 -7.07 12.18
N SER A 111 -10.28 -6.49 11.78
CA SER A 111 -11.27 -7.14 10.92
C SER A 111 -11.04 -6.89 9.43
N LEU A 112 -10.21 -5.89 9.08
CA LEU A 112 -10.03 -5.36 7.72
C LEU A 112 -11.33 -4.85 7.08
N THR A 113 -12.33 -4.51 7.89
CA THR A 113 -13.49 -3.76 7.44
C THR A 113 -13.16 -2.28 7.34
N PHE A 114 -13.77 -1.60 6.37
CA PHE A 114 -13.50 -0.18 6.14
C PHE A 114 -14.72 0.55 5.60
N GLU A 115 -14.74 1.86 5.86
CA GLU A 115 -15.74 2.80 5.36
C GLU A 115 -15.05 4.00 4.70
N SER A 116 -15.64 4.49 3.62
CA SER A 116 -15.19 5.68 2.91
C SER A 116 -16.12 6.84 3.22
N TYR A 117 -15.56 7.96 3.66
CA TYR A 117 -16.29 9.18 3.98
C TYR A 117 -15.89 10.29 3.04
N SER A 118 -16.86 10.93 2.38
CA SER A 118 -16.56 12.08 1.51
C SER A 118 -15.88 13.21 2.31
N LEU A 119 -14.86 13.81 1.71
CA LEU A 119 -14.16 14.96 2.27
C LEU A 119 -15.01 16.24 2.26
N PHE A 120 -15.92 16.37 1.29
CA PHE A 120 -16.66 17.61 1.07
C PHE A 120 -17.52 18.02 2.30
N PRO A 121 -18.32 17.12 2.92
CA PRO A 121 -19.03 17.46 4.15
C PRO A 121 -18.11 17.76 5.35
N LEU A 122 -16.88 17.23 5.35
CA LEU A 122 -15.95 17.37 6.47
C LEU A 122 -15.19 18.70 6.44
N LEU A 123 -14.76 19.12 5.25
CA LEU A 123 -13.89 20.30 5.07
C LEU A 123 -14.63 21.50 4.44
N GLY A 124 -15.71 21.26 3.70
CA GLY A 124 -16.31 22.28 2.84
C GLY A 124 -15.33 22.81 1.79
N ASP A 125 -15.59 24.01 1.26
CA ASP A 125 -14.73 24.67 0.27
C ASP A 125 -13.61 25.53 0.89
N SER A 126 -13.60 25.69 2.21
CA SER A 126 -12.73 26.65 2.91
C SER A 126 -11.50 26.03 3.58
N ALA A 127 -11.41 24.70 3.61
CA ALA A 127 -10.31 23.99 4.25
C ALA A 127 -9.69 22.95 3.30
N CYS A 128 -8.38 22.74 3.45
CA CYS A 128 -7.64 21.71 2.74
C CYS A 128 -6.60 21.07 3.66
N PHE A 129 -6.17 19.85 3.31
CA PHE A 129 -5.01 19.23 3.92
C PHE A 129 -3.74 19.71 3.22
N LEU A 130 -2.78 20.19 4.01
CA LEU A 130 -1.44 20.53 3.51
C LEU A 130 -0.45 19.48 4.00
N LEU A 131 0.27 18.90 3.05
CA LEU A 131 1.41 18.04 3.35
C LEU A 131 2.67 18.89 3.38
N ILE A 132 3.35 18.94 4.53
CA ILE A 132 4.58 19.71 4.72
C ILE A 132 5.71 18.74 5.08
N ASN A 133 6.69 18.62 4.19
CA ASN A 133 7.87 17.78 4.43
C ASN A 133 8.82 18.49 5.41
N SER A 134 9.17 17.82 6.50
CA SER A 134 10.15 18.32 7.48
C SER A 134 11.57 18.38 6.93
N MET A 135 11.85 17.70 5.80
CA MET A 135 13.17 17.53 5.19
C MET A 135 14.15 16.75 6.09
N ILE A 136 13.62 15.98 7.04
CA ILE A 136 14.38 15.04 7.86
C ILE A 136 14.11 13.64 7.32
N ASP A 137 15.16 12.97 6.85
CA ASP A 137 15.04 11.62 6.32
C ASP A 137 15.01 10.59 7.46
N HIS A 138 14.02 9.71 7.42
CA HIS A 138 13.92 8.56 8.29
C HIS A 138 14.04 7.28 7.45
N GLU A 139 15.08 6.47 7.72
CA GLU A 139 15.24 5.16 7.08
C GLU A 139 14.64 4.07 7.98
N LEU A 140 13.76 3.25 7.40
CA LEU A 140 13.17 2.08 8.08
C LEU A 140 14.08 0.84 7.99
N THR A 141 15.10 0.87 7.11
CA THR A 141 16.05 -0.22 6.85
C THR A 141 17.49 0.34 6.81
N GLY A 142 18.49 -0.45 7.22
CA GLY A 142 19.91 -0.04 7.15
C GLY A 142 20.57 0.34 8.49
N ALA A 143 21.76 0.94 8.44
CA ALA A 143 22.61 1.23 9.63
C ALA A 143 22.04 2.32 10.56
N THR A 144 21.05 3.07 10.08
CA THR A 144 20.28 4.11 10.78
C THR A 144 18.90 3.60 11.22
N ALA A 145 18.55 2.34 10.90
CA ALA A 145 17.27 1.69 11.23
C ALA A 145 17.22 1.26 12.70
N GLY A 146 17.33 2.23 13.60
CA GLY A 146 17.15 2.02 15.02
C GLY A 146 15.78 2.49 15.45
N GLY A 147 14.74 1.69 15.28
CA GLY A 147 13.48 2.05 15.92
C GLY A 147 12.28 1.19 15.60
N TYR A 148 11.92 1.01 14.33
CA TYR A 148 10.55 0.56 14.04
C TYR A 148 10.24 -0.83 14.63
N ASN A 149 11.07 -1.84 14.33
CA ASN A 149 10.87 -3.19 14.86
C ASN A 149 11.03 -3.25 16.39
N THR A 150 11.93 -2.45 16.96
CA THR A 150 12.12 -2.35 18.42
C THR A 150 10.89 -1.75 19.09
N LEU A 151 10.40 -0.61 18.62
CA LEU A 151 9.18 0.06 19.10
C LEU A 151 7.97 -0.87 19.02
N ARG A 152 7.89 -1.66 17.94
CA ARG A 152 6.86 -2.67 17.79
C ARG A 152 6.98 -3.75 18.86
N SER A 153 8.17 -4.31 19.07
CA SER A 153 8.43 -5.33 20.09
C SER A 153 8.06 -4.80 21.48
N ASP A 154 8.50 -3.58 21.81
CA ASP A 154 8.22 -2.94 23.11
C ASP A 154 6.70 -2.81 23.35
N ALA A 155 5.94 -2.44 22.30
CA ALA A 155 4.49 -2.34 22.38
C ALA A 155 3.81 -3.71 22.53
N GLU A 156 4.29 -4.73 21.84
CA GLU A 156 3.78 -6.11 21.94
C GLU A 156 4.06 -6.70 23.34
N ASP A 157 5.24 -6.45 23.89
CA ASP A 157 5.64 -6.86 25.25
C ASP A 157 4.77 -6.16 26.31
N ALA A 158 4.57 -4.84 26.19
CA ALA A 158 3.70 -4.09 27.09
C ALA A 158 2.26 -4.61 27.07
N ARG A 159 1.74 -4.96 25.88
CA ARG A 159 0.41 -5.56 25.73
C ARG A 159 0.29 -6.89 26.48
N GLU A 160 1.32 -7.73 26.40
CA GLU A 160 1.31 -9.02 27.12
C GLU A 160 1.24 -8.81 28.64
N VAL A 161 2.03 -7.86 29.17
CA VAL A 161 2.03 -7.54 30.61
C VAL A 161 0.67 -7.03 31.08
N ILE A 162 0.02 -6.16 30.31
CA ILE A 162 -1.29 -5.57 30.67
C ILE A 162 -2.43 -6.58 30.53
N SER A 163 -2.29 -7.60 29.66
CA SER A 163 -3.35 -8.60 29.42
C SER A 163 -3.50 -9.69 30.50
N LYS A 164 -2.65 -9.66 31.53
CA LYS A 164 -2.65 -10.58 32.68
C LYS A 164 -3.43 -10.00 33.85
#